data_AF-A0A839S694-F1
#
_entry.id   AF-A0A839S694-F1
#
_cell.length_a   1.000
_cell.length_b   1.000
_cell.length_c   1.000
_cell.angle_alpha   90.00
_cell.angle_beta   90.00
_cell.angle_gamma   90.00
#
_symmetry.space_group_name_H-M   'P 1'
#
loop_
_entity.id
_entity.type
_entity.pdbx_description
1 polymer ?
#
loop_
_entity_poly.entity_id
_entity_poly.type
_entity_poly.pdbx_seq_one_letter_code
_entity_poly.pdbx_strand_id
1 'polypeptide(L)'
;MEQLGFDFGVMPRRLMKVTPARLSTFEDCPRRYRLAYVDRPTPQRTGAWAHSTLGAVVHNALRALFDLPAAERTPGRAAALVGRHWTGAGFADSDQAAEYRRLAKDWAARYVSEHDVSDEPRGVERWVSAPAAGGDGPPSMIVEGRADRIDERDGELVVVDYKTGRRAPDEPEARSSQALALYAVAAERTLHTPCRRVELHHLPSGTVVAAEHTADSLRRQLTRAEETAGDLQQATDKLADGGDPDELFPARTGRRCSWCDFRPSCSAGQQAAPAARSWDLLAPLRDDPGDADGADGDGGSAGGERGEGGTPERAAAGVDRSSGGVS
;
A
#
# COMPACT_ATOMS: atom_id res chain seq x y z
N MET A 1 -42.83 41.64 8.17
CA MET A 1 -42.38 40.26 8.45
C MET A 1 -41.42 39.89 7.34
N GLU A 2 -40.13 40.08 7.60
CA GLU A 2 -39.06 39.62 6.70
C GLU A 2 -39.09 38.10 6.63
N GLN A 3 -39.25 37.59 5.42
CA GLN A 3 -39.08 36.19 5.09
C GLN A 3 -37.57 35.93 5.04
N LEU A 4 -37.04 35.23 6.05
CA LEU A 4 -35.67 34.73 6.04
C LEU A 4 -35.57 33.65 4.95
N GLY A 5 -35.09 34.05 3.77
CA GLY A 5 -34.68 33.13 2.72
C GLY A 5 -33.47 32.34 3.18
N PHE A 6 -33.67 31.06 3.51
CA PHE A 6 -32.57 30.12 3.64
C PHE A 6 -32.06 29.80 2.23
N ASP A 7 -30.93 30.40 1.90
CA ASP A 7 -30.20 30.15 0.67
C ASP A 7 -29.58 28.73 0.72
N PHE A 8 -30.37 27.71 0.35
CA PHE A 8 -29.89 26.33 0.20
C PHE A 8 -29.15 26.13 -1.13
N GLY A 9 -28.26 27.07 -1.48
CA GLY A 9 -27.47 27.06 -2.72
C GLY A 9 -26.33 26.03 -2.75
N VAL A 10 -26.12 25.25 -1.69
CA VAL A 10 -25.12 24.19 -1.64
C VAL A 10 -25.80 22.84 -1.83
N MET A 11 -25.87 22.38 -3.08
CA MET A 11 -26.16 20.97 -3.35
C MET A 11 -25.18 20.11 -2.56
N PRO A 12 -25.63 19.12 -1.76
CA PRO A 12 -24.73 18.29 -0.99
C PRO A 12 -23.77 17.58 -1.95
N ARG A 13 -22.48 17.87 -1.83
CA ARG A 13 -21.44 17.18 -2.60
C ARG A 13 -21.48 15.71 -2.23
N ARG A 14 -21.65 14.85 -3.23
CA ARG A 14 -21.60 13.40 -3.04
C ARG A 14 -20.18 13.03 -2.59
N LEU A 15 -20.07 12.37 -1.43
CA LEU A 15 -18.78 11.89 -0.95
C LEU A 15 -18.24 10.81 -1.89
N MET A 16 -16.99 10.96 -2.33
CA MET A 16 -16.33 9.91 -3.10
C MET A 16 -15.97 8.74 -2.19
N LYS A 17 -16.32 7.52 -2.59
CA LYS A 17 -15.83 6.32 -1.92
C LYS A 17 -14.43 5.96 -2.40
N VAL A 18 -13.47 5.95 -1.48
CA VAL A 18 -12.09 5.60 -1.76
C VAL A 18 -11.67 4.38 -0.95
N THR A 19 -10.84 3.54 -1.56
CA THR A 19 -10.15 2.44 -0.87
C THR A 19 -8.66 2.61 -1.07
N PRO A 20 -7.81 2.18 -0.13
CA PRO A 20 -6.36 2.22 -0.31
C PRO A 20 -5.90 1.61 -1.64
N ALA A 21 -6.50 0.49 -2.04
CA ALA A 21 -6.17 -0.20 -3.29
C ALA A 21 -6.55 0.61 -4.55
N ARG A 22 -7.68 1.34 -4.54
CA ARG A 22 -8.07 2.19 -5.67
C ARG A 22 -7.13 3.39 -5.84
N LEU A 23 -6.82 4.05 -4.73
CA LEU A 23 -5.91 5.19 -4.71
C LEU A 23 -4.53 4.77 -5.22
N SER A 24 -3.93 3.74 -4.64
CA SER A 24 -2.62 3.25 -5.05
C SER A 24 -2.59 2.75 -6.50
N THR A 25 -3.67 2.11 -6.98
CA THR A 25 -3.75 1.67 -8.38
C THR A 25 -3.68 2.85 -9.35
N PHE A 26 -4.36 3.96 -9.03
CA PHE A 26 -4.34 5.17 -9.86
C PHE A 26 -3.02 5.93 -9.77
N GLU A 27 -2.49 6.12 -8.57
CA GLU A 27 -1.18 6.73 -8.34
C GLU A 27 -0.09 5.95 -9.07
N ASP A 28 -0.09 4.62 -8.99
CA ASP A 28 0.88 3.79 -9.69
C ASP A 28 0.74 3.91 -11.21
N CYS A 29 -0.48 3.87 -11.74
CA CYS A 29 -0.76 3.92 -13.17
C CYS A 29 -2.25 4.20 -13.45
N PRO A 30 -2.62 5.42 -13.90
CA PRO A 30 -3.99 5.76 -14.25
C PRO A 30 -4.61 4.79 -15.26
N ARG A 31 -3.84 4.34 -16.26
CA ARG A 31 -4.32 3.32 -17.21
C ARG A 31 -4.69 1.99 -16.54
N ARG A 32 -3.92 1.52 -15.55
CA ARG A 32 -4.26 0.30 -14.78
C ARG A 32 -5.56 0.51 -14.01
N TYR A 33 -5.76 1.68 -13.42
CA TYR A 33 -7.01 2.01 -12.73
C TYR A 33 -8.20 1.96 -13.68
N ARG A 34 -8.10 2.60 -14.87
CA ARG A 34 -9.15 2.59 -15.88
C ARG A 34 -9.54 1.16 -16.27
N LEU A 35 -8.56 0.35 -16.65
CA LEU A 35 -8.77 -1.04 -17.06
C LEU A 35 -9.37 -1.88 -15.90
N ALA A 36 -9.02 -1.59 -14.65
CA ALA A 36 -9.49 -2.35 -13.49
C ALA A 36 -10.90 -1.99 -13.03
N TYR A 37 -11.25 -0.70 -13.04
CA TYR A 37 -12.42 -0.20 -12.33
C TYR A 37 -13.44 0.51 -13.23
N VAL A 38 -13.02 1.04 -14.37
CA VAL A 38 -13.83 1.88 -15.26
C VAL A 38 -14.32 1.09 -16.48
N ASP A 39 -13.40 0.46 -17.22
CA ASP A 39 -13.73 -0.19 -18.50
C ASP A 39 -14.64 -1.42 -18.28
N ARG A 40 -15.73 -1.49 -19.06
CA ARG A 40 -16.73 -2.57 -19.02
C ARG A 40 -17.09 -3.05 -20.44
N PRO A 41 -17.10 -4.38 -20.70
CA PRO A 41 -16.67 -5.47 -19.80
C PRO A 41 -15.19 -5.33 -19.43
N THR A 42 -14.82 -5.88 -18.26
CA THR A 42 -13.44 -5.75 -17.76
C THR A 42 -12.47 -6.35 -18.78
N PRO A 43 -11.43 -5.60 -19.21
CA PRO A 43 -10.42 -6.07 -20.15
C PRO A 43 -9.71 -7.34 -19.67
N GLN A 44 -9.07 -8.02 -20.62
CA GLN A 44 -8.38 -9.27 -20.35
C GLN A 44 -7.25 -9.07 -19.32
N ARG A 45 -7.26 -9.93 -18.30
CA ARG A 45 -6.21 -9.99 -17.27
C ARG A 45 -5.26 -11.15 -17.52
N THR A 46 -4.08 -11.08 -16.92
CA THR A 46 -3.22 -12.25 -16.70
C THR A 46 -3.94 -13.27 -15.83
N GLY A 47 -3.45 -14.50 -15.83
CA GLY A 47 -3.85 -15.51 -14.85
C GLY A 47 -3.42 -15.15 -13.42
N ALA A 48 -3.64 -16.08 -12.50
CA ALA A 48 -3.24 -15.93 -11.11
C ALA A 48 -1.71 -15.78 -10.97
N TRP A 49 -1.28 -14.88 -10.10
CA TRP A 49 0.11 -14.75 -9.67
C TRP A 49 0.34 -15.55 -8.39
N ALA A 50 1.41 -16.35 -8.34
CA ALA A 50 1.70 -17.23 -7.20
C ALA A 50 1.85 -16.47 -5.88
N HIS A 51 2.49 -15.29 -5.90
CA HIS A 51 2.67 -14.47 -4.71
C HIS A 51 1.34 -13.93 -4.16
N SER A 52 0.41 -13.53 -5.03
CA SER A 52 -0.94 -13.10 -4.65
C SER A 52 -1.76 -14.28 -4.11
N THR A 53 -1.66 -15.44 -4.76
CA THR A 53 -2.29 -16.69 -4.28
C THR A 53 -1.77 -17.05 -2.89
N LEU A 54 -0.45 -17.05 -2.69
CA LEU A 54 0.21 -17.35 -1.42
C LEU A 54 -0.24 -16.38 -0.32
N GLY A 55 -0.25 -15.07 -0.59
CA GLY A 55 -0.75 -14.07 0.33
C GLY A 55 -2.19 -14.33 0.75
N ALA A 56 -3.08 -14.57 -0.22
CA ALA A 56 -4.49 -14.87 0.06
C ALA A 56 -4.67 -16.15 0.89
N VAL A 57 -3.86 -17.20 0.66
CA VAL A 57 -3.91 -18.43 1.47
C VAL A 57 -3.53 -18.12 2.93
N VAL A 58 -2.44 -17.39 3.15
CA VAL A 58 -1.96 -17.05 4.50
C VAL A 58 -2.96 -16.16 5.23
N HIS A 59 -3.49 -15.11 4.57
CA HIS A 59 -4.52 -14.24 5.13
C HIS A 59 -5.77 -15.02 5.54
N ASN A 60 -6.29 -15.88 4.65
CA ASN A 60 -7.45 -16.71 4.97
C ASN A 60 -7.18 -17.70 6.13
N ALA A 61 -5.96 -18.23 6.23
CA ALA A 61 -5.58 -19.12 7.32
C ALA A 61 -5.51 -18.36 8.66
N LEU A 62 -4.90 -17.18 8.70
CA LEU A 62 -4.83 -16.35 9.90
C LEU A 62 -6.21 -15.82 10.30
N ARG A 63 -7.04 -15.44 9.34
CA ARG A 63 -8.45 -15.11 9.61
C ARG A 63 -9.17 -16.27 10.30
N ALA A 64 -9.11 -17.46 9.70
CA ALA A 64 -9.76 -18.64 10.23
C ALA A 64 -9.17 -19.07 11.59
N LEU A 65 -7.91 -18.72 11.87
CA LEU A 65 -7.29 -18.96 13.18
C LEU A 65 -7.91 -18.06 14.24
N PHE A 66 -8.04 -16.76 13.98
CA PHE A 66 -8.63 -15.83 14.95
C PHE A 66 -10.15 -16.01 15.11
N ASP A 67 -10.84 -16.63 14.14
CA ASP A 67 -12.23 -17.10 14.32
C ASP A 67 -12.36 -18.26 15.35
N LEU A 68 -11.25 -18.92 15.74
CA LEU A 68 -11.25 -19.95 16.79
C LEU A 68 -11.20 -19.33 18.19
N PRO A 69 -11.70 -20.05 19.22
CA PRO A 69 -11.44 -19.68 20.62
C PRO A 69 -9.94 -19.56 20.92
N ALA A 70 -9.55 -18.64 21.80
CA ALA A 70 -8.14 -18.38 22.13
C ALA A 70 -7.33 -19.65 22.48
N ALA A 71 -7.89 -20.54 23.31
CA ALA A 71 -7.25 -21.80 23.71
C ALA A 71 -6.99 -22.78 22.55
N GLU A 72 -7.65 -22.56 21.42
CA GLU A 72 -7.62 -23.39 20.23
C GLU A 72 -6.66 -22.87 19.14
N ARG A 73 -6.10 -21.67 19.34
CA ARG A 73 -5.17 -20.98 18.42
C ARG A 73 -3.73 -21.49 18.62
N THR A 74 -3.48 -22.72 18.18
CA THR A 74 -2.17 -23.37 18.32
C THR A 74 -1.34 -23.33 17.03
N PRO A 75 0.00 -23.47 17.10
CA PRO A 75 0.86 -23.54 15.91
C PRO A 75 0.43 -24.64 14.93
N GLY A 76 0.07 -25.83 15.46
CA GLY A 76 -0.41 -26.94 14.65
C GLY A 76 -1.74 -26.65 13.94
N ARG A 77 -2.66 -25.93 14.62
CA ARG A 77 -3.92 -25.47 14.02
C ARG A 77 -3.68 -24.44 12.92
N ALA A 78 -2.77 -23.49 13.11
CA ALA A 78 -2.41 -22.51 12.09
C ALA A 78 -1.86 -23.18 10.81
N ALA A 79 -0.93 -24.13 10.95
CA ALA A 79 -0.43 -24.92 9.83
C ALA A 79 -1.52 -25.75 9.15
N ALA A 80 -2.44 -26.34 9.91
CA ALA A 80 -3.56 -27.08 9.34
C ALA A 80 -4.49 -26.18 8.51
N LEU A 81 -4.75 -24.95 8.97
CA LEU A 81 -5.58 -23.96 8.28
C LEU A 81 -4.96 -23.49 6.96
N VAL A 82 -3.64 -23.26 6.91
CA VAL A 82 -2.93 -23.04 5.63
C VAL A 82 -3.16 -24.22 4.68
N GLY A 83 -3.06 -25.44 5.22
CA GLY A 83 -3.32 -26.66 4.46
C GLY A 83 -4.74 -26.76 3.89
N ARG A 84 -5.74 -26.26 4.62
CA ARG A 84 -7.16 -26.24 4.25
C ARG A 84 -7.48 -25.19 3.19
N HIS A 85 -6.86 -24.01 3.28
CA HIS A 85 -7.10 -22.90 2.36
C HIS A 85 -6.19 -22.92 1.13
N TRP A 86 -5.27 -23.89 1.03
CA TRP A 86 -4.26 -23.95 -0.03
C TRP A 86 -4.86 -24.03 -1.45
N THR A 87 -4.25 -23.29 -2.37
CA THR A 87 -4.47 -23.38 -3.82
C THR A 87 -3.14 -23.22 -4.55
N GLY A 88 -2.93 -24.03 -5.60
CA GLY A 88 -1.71 -24.03 -6.41
C GLY A 88 -1.75 -23.04 -7.60
N ALA A 89 -2.69 -22.10 -7.63
CA ALA A 89 -2.86 -21.20 -8.76
C ALA A 89 -1.67 -20.25 -8.94
N GLY A 90 -1.11 -20.20 -10.15
CA GLY A 90 -0.01 -19.30 -10.53
C GLY A 90 1.39 -19.85 -10.25
N PHE A 91 1.52 -20.95 -9.51
CA PHE A 91 2.80 -21.66 -9.33
C PHE A 91 3.25 -22.33 -10.63
N ALA A 92 4.54 -22.58 -10.76
CA ALA A 92 5.13 -23.22 -11.94
C ALA A 92 4.59 -24.64 -12.16
N ASP A 93 4.55 -25.42 -11.09
CA ASP A 93 4.15 -26.83 -11.07
C ASP A 93 3.71 -27.26 -9.66
N SER A 94 3.36 -28.54 -9.51
CA SER A 94 2.93 -29.12 -8.24
C SER A 94 4.02 -29.15 -7.18
N ASP A 95 5.29 -29.22 -7.58
CA ASP A 95 6.41 -29.38 -6.67
C ASP A 95 6.75 -28.04 -6.01
N GLN A 96 6.82 -26.97 -6.81
CA GLN A 96 6.92 -25.61 -6.30
C GLN A 96 5.73 -25.26 -5.41
N ALA A 97 4.50 -25.63 -5.81
CA ALA A 97 3.32 -25.40 -4.99
C ALA A 97 3.41 -26.16 -3.65
N ALA A 98 3.86 -27.42 -3.65
CA ALA A 98 4.02 -28.21 -2.44
C ALA A 98 5.09 -27.62 -1.49
N GLU A 99 6.17 -27.08 -2.05
CA GLU A 99 7.23 -26.41 -1.29
C GLU A 99 6.73 -25.14 -0.60
N TYR A 100 6.09 -24.22 -1.33
CA TYR A 100 5.56 -23.00 -0.72
C TYR A 100 4.41 -23.28 0.23
N ARG A 101 3.67 -24.39 0.05
CA ARG A 101 2.69 -24.86 1.03
C ARG A 101 3.35 -25.24 2.35
N ARG A 102 4.49 -25.94 2.30
CA ARG A 102 5.28 -26.28 3.50
C ARG A 102 5.77 -25.01 4.18
N LEU A 103 6.37 -24.09 3.44
CA LEU A 103 6.85 -22.82 3.98
C LEU A 103 5.74 -21.98 4.62
N ALA A 104 4.59 -21.83 3.95
CA ALA A 104 3.46 -21.07 4.49
C ALA A 104 2.93 -21.68 5.80
N LYS A 105 2.93 -23.02 5.91
CA LYS A 105 2.58 -23.70 7.16
C LYS A 105 3.57 -23.37 8.27
N ASP A 106 4.86 -23.41 7.96
CA ASP A 106 5.93 -23.09 8.91
C ASP A 106 5.84 -21.62 9.36
N TRP A 107 5.57 -20.70 8.43
CA TRP A 107 5.36 -19.28 8.76
C TRP A 107 4.17 -19.08 9.69
N ALA A 108 3.02 -19.68 9.39
CA ALA A 108 1.82 -19.55 10.22
C ALA A 108 2.00 -20.19 11.60
N ALA A 109 2.63 -21.37 11.67
CA ALA A 109 2.93 -22.03 12.94
C ALA A 109 3.90 -21.20 13.79
N ARG A 110 4.99 -20.72 13.19
CA ARG A 110 5.97 -19.85 13.85
C ARG A 110 5.31 -18.57 14.36
N TYR A 111 4.47 -17.93 13.54
CA TYR A 111 3.76 -16.71 13.93
C TYR A 111 3.01 -16.90 15.25
N VAL A 112 2.25 -17.99 15.38
CA VAL A 112 1.52 -18.33 16.60
C VAL A 112 2.44 -18.67 17.79
N SER A 113 3.60 -19.28 17.53
CA SER A 113 4.56 -19.58 18.60
C SER A 113 5.27 -18.34 19.14
N GLU A 114 5.47 -17.32 18.31
CA GLU A 114 6.28 -16.14 18.62
C GLU A 114 5.45 -14.93 19.08
N HIS A 115 4.12 -14.97 18.91
CA HIS A 115 3.23 -13.85 19.24
C HIS A 115 2.13 -14.30 20.18
N ASP A 116 1.69 -13.39 21.04
CA ASP A 116 0.46 -13.60 21.80
C ASP A 116 -0.74 -13.54 20.84
N VAL A 117 -1.42 -14.68 20.69
CA VAL A 117 -2.64 -14.80 19.90
C VAL A 117 -3.86 -15.07 20.79
N SER A 118 -3.70 -14.97 22.11
CA SER A 118 -4.76 -15.21 23.07
C SER A 118 -5.71 -14.01 23.20
N ASP A 119 -5.22 -12.81 22.91
CA ASP A 119 -6.05 -11.60 22.83
C ASP A 119 -7.12 -11.72 21.75
N GLU A 120 -8.31 -11.18 22.04
CA GLU A 120 -9.43 -11.14 21.10
C GLU A 120 -9.36 -9.86 20.26
N PRO A 121 -9.14 -9.95 18.93
CA PRO A 121 -9.13 -8.76 18.09
C PRO A 121 -10.50 -8.10 18.06
N ARG A 122 -10.53 -6.77 17.96
CA ARG A 122 -11.76 -5.98 17.74
C ARG A 122 -12.33 -6.20 16.34
N GLY A 123 -11.50 -6.66 15.41
CA GLY A 123 -11.93 -7.10 14.09
C GLY A 123 -10.88 -7.92 13.39
N VAL A 124 -11.31 -8.92 12.63
CA VAL A 124 -10.46 -9.69 11.73
C VAL A 124 -11.10 -9.64 10.35
N GLU A 125 -10.33 -9.21 9.36
CA GLU A 125 -10.82 -9.06 7.99
C GLU A 125 -12.12 -8.23 7.94
N ARG A 126 -12.15 -7.19 8.77
CA ARG A 126 -13.34 -6.37 9.06
C ARG A 126 -13.42 -5.21 8.07
N TRP A 127 -14.61 -4.98 7.52
CA TRP A 127 -14.90 -3.78 6.74
C TRP A 127 -15.00 -2.57 7.66
N VAL A 128 -14.16 -1.57 7.42
CA VAL A 128 -14.20 -0.25 8.08
C VAL A 128 -14.58 0.79 7.04
N SER A 129 -15.39 1.78 7.44
CA SER A 129 -15.89 2.80 6.52
C SER A 129 -16.22 4.06 7.30
N ALA A 130 -15.61 5.18 6.92
CA ALA A 130 -15.84 6.44 7.60
C ALA A 130 -15.74 7.63 6.64
N PRO A 131 -16.64 8.63 6.75
CA PRO A 131 -16.45 9.93 6.11
C PRO A 131 -15.14 10.55 6.59
N ALA A 132 -14.38 11.18 5.70
CA ALA A 132 -13.12 11.83 6.02
C ALA A 132 -12.88 13.11 5.21
N ALA A 133 -12.07 13.98 5.80
CA ALA A 133 -11.51 15.17 5.16
C ALA A 133 -9.99 15.24 5.40
N GLY A 134 -9.24 15.80 4.45
CA GLY A 134 -7.82 16.13 4.57
C GLY A 134 -7.59 17.50 5.20
N GLY A 135 -8.62 18.35 5.28
CA GLY A 135 -8.60 19.63 5.98
C GLY A 135 -9.68 19.74 7.05
N ASP A 136 -9.85 20.94 7.61
CA ASP A 136 -10.86 21.22 8.66
C ASP A 136 -12.28 21.44 8.09
N GLY A 137 -12.46 21.26 6.79
CA GLY A 137 -13.75 21.35 6.10
C GLY A 137 -14.65 20.14 6.33
N PRO A 138 -15.89 20.16 5.78
CA PRO A 138 -16.75 18.98 5.80
C PRO A 138 -16.08 17.81 5.05
N PRO A 139 -16.41 16.54 5.41
CA PRO A 139 -15.95 15.37 4.67
C PRO A 139 -16.16 15.54 3.16
N SER A 140 -15.17 15.16 2.36
CA SER A 140 -15.26 15.13 0.90
C SER A 140 -15.22 13.70 0.34
N MET A 141 -14.76 12.74 1.15
CA MET A 141 -14.64 11.33 0.79
C MET A 141 -15.15 10.41 1.91
N ILE A 142 -15.42 9.16 1.56
CA ILE A 142 -15.59 8.03 2.47
C ILE A 142 -14.38 7.13 2.27
N VAL A 143 -13.57 7.01 3.31
CA VAL A 143 -12.45 6.06 3.34
C VAL A 143 -13.00 4.73 3.80
N GLU A 144 -12.87 3.70 2.97
CA GLU A 144 -13.34 2.36 3.29
C GLU A 144 -12.37 1.28 2.84
N GLY A 145 -12.49 0.10 3.44
CA GLY A 145 -11.74 -1.08 3.05
C GLY A 145 -11.78 -2.16 4.11
N ARG A 146 -11.00 -3.22 3.88
CA ARG A 146 -10.94 -4.38 4.76
C ARG A 146 -9.58 -4.41 5.46
N ALA A 147 -9.59 -4.26 6.78
CA ALA A 147 -8.38 -4.39 7.59
C ALA A 147 -8.17 -5.85 7.98
N ASP A 148 -6.95 -6.38 7.82
CA ASP A 148 -6.64 -7.80 8.07
C ASP A 148 -6.89 -8.17 9.53
N ARG A 149 -6.40 -7.36 10.46
CA ARG A 149 -6.69 -7.48 11.90
C ARG A 149 -6.66 -6.10 12.58
N ILE A 150 -7.55 -5.91 13.55
CA ILE A 150 -7.63 -4.74 14.40
C ILE A 150 -7.59 -5.24 15.84
N ASP A 151 -6.48 -4.97 16.54
CA ASP A 151 -6.30 -5.30 17.95
C ASP A 151 -6.72 -4.11 18.83
N GLU A 152 -6.84 -4.33 20.14
CA GLU A 152 -6.95 -3.27 21.14
C GLU A 152 -5.88 -3.51 22.21
N ARG A 153 -5.07 -2.49 22.50
CA ARG A 153 -3.99 -2.53 23.49
C ARG A 153 -4.04 -1.24 24.30
N ASP A 154 -4.14 -1.37 25.62
CA ASP A 154 -4.22 -0.23 26.55
C ASP A 154 -5.34 0.80 26.20
N GLY A 155 -6.46 0.32 25.64
CA GLY A 155 -7.60 1.15 25.25
C GLY A 155 -7.45 1.86 23.91
N GLU A 156 -6.40 1.58 23.15
CA GLU A 156 -6.20 2.08 21.79
C GLU A 156 -6.21 0.93 20.78
N LEU A 157 -6.74 1.21 19.58
CA LEU A 157 -6.72 0.26 18.47
C LEU A 157 -5.35 0.22 17.81
N VAL A 158 -5.01 -0.98 17.33
CA VAL A 158 -3.83 -1.23 16.49
C VAL A 158 -4.28 -1.90 15.20
N VAL A 159 -4.06 -1.25 14.05
CA VAL A 159 -4.30 -1.88 12.74
C VAL A 159 -3.09 -2.74 12.40
N VAL A 160 -3.33 -4.02 12.14
CA VAL A 160 -2.32 -5.01 11.76
C VAL A 160 -2.59 -5.45 10.33
N ASP A 161 -1.55 -5.39 9.49
CA ASP A 161 -1.57 -5.88 8.12
C ASP A 161 -0.51 -6.99 7.94
N TYR A 162 -0.93 -8.10 7.34
CA TYR A 162 -0.09 -9.28 7.12
C TYR A 162 0.62 -9.20 5.76
N LYS A 163 1.95 -9.34 5.79
CA LYS A 163 2.78 -9.34 4.58
C LYS A 163 3.41 -10.71 4.33
N THR A 164 3.34 -11.15 3.07
CA THR A 164 3.98 -12.38 2.56
C THR A 164 4.93 -12.12 1.39
N GLY A 165 5.36 -10.87 1.24
CA GLY A 165 6.22 -10.43 0.14
C GLY A 165 7.66 -10.92 0.26
N ARG A 166 8.50 -10.51 -0.70
CA ARG A 166 9.93 -10.87 -0.73
C ARG A 166 10.74 -10.20 0.38
N ARG A 167 10.49 -8.90 0.57
CA ARG A 167 11.28 -8.03 1.43
C ARG A 167 10.52 -7.76 2.72
N ALA A 168 11.24 -7.88 3.83
CA ALA A 168 10.71 -7.44 5.12
C ALA A 168 10.48 -5.91 5.09
N PRO A 169 9.35 -5.43 5.63
CA PRO A 169 9.11 -4.00 5.74
C PRO A 169 10.06 -3.36 6.75
N ASP A 170 10.15 -2.04 6.70
CA ASP A 170 10.83 -1.21 7.70
C ASP A 170 9.89 -0.14 8.27
N GLU A 171 10.33 0.51 9.35
CA GLU A 171 9.54 1.53 10.05
C GLU A 171 9.15 2.73 9.16
N PRO A 172 10.05 3.29 8.33
CA PRO A 172 9.68 4.33 7.37
C PRO A 172 8.54 3.93 6.43
N GLU A 173 8.51 2.69 5.95
CA GLU A 173 7.41 2.17 5.11
C GLU A 173 6.10 2.10 5.86
N ALA A 174 6.09 1.58 7.08
CA ALA A 174 4.89 1.55 7.91
C ALA A 174 4.37 2.97 8.20
N ARG A 175 5.27 3.90 8.56
CA ARG A 175 4.96 5.29 8.91
C ARG A 175 4.44 6.12 7.73
N SER A 176 4.94 5.86 6.53
CA SER A 176 4.57 6.59 5.31
C SER A 176 3.43 5.95 4.54
N SER A 177 2.99 4.74 4.92
CA SER A 177 1.91 4.01 4.26
C SER A 177 0.57 4.75 4.36
N GLN A 178 0.13 5.28 3.23
CA GLN A 178 -1.21 5.87 3.11
C GLN A 178 -2.29 4.84 3.43
N ALA A 179 -2.11 3.58 3.01
CA ALA A 179 -3.08 2.52 3.26
C ALA A 179 -3.31 2.27 4.77
N LEU A 180 -2.23 2.16 5.54
CA LEU A 180 -2.33 1.94 7.00
C LEU A 180 -2.94 3.15 7.70
N ALA A 181 -2.57 4.37 7.31
CA ALA A 181 -3.15 5.59 7.85
C ALA A 181 -4.67 5.68 7.59
N LEU A 182 -5.11 5.33 6.38
CA LEU A 182 -6.52 5.28 6.01
C LEU A 182 -7.28 4.23 6.83
N TYR A 183 -6.70 3.05 7.06
CA TYR A 183 -7.30 2.05 7.94
C TYR A 183 -7.37 2.50 9.39
N ALA A 184 -6.33 3.16 9.93
CA ALA A 184 -6.35 3.69 11.28
C ALA A 184 -7.49 4.71 11.46
N VAL A 185 -7.64 5.66 10.53
CA VAL A 185 -8.73 6.65 10.54
C VAL A 185 -10.10 5.98 10.44
N ALA A 186 -10.26 5.02 9.52
CA ALA A 186 -11.54 4.34 9.32
C ALA A 186 -11.89 3.45 10.53
N ALA A 187 -10.92 2.75 11.11
CA ALA A 187 -11.09 1.91 12.31
C ALA A 187 -11.49 2.76 13.52
N GLU A 188 -10.76 3.85 13.79
CA GLU A 188 -11.06 4.78 14.89
C GLU A 188 -12.51 5.25 14.85
N ARG A 189 -12.96 5.71 13.67
CA ARG A 189 -14.31 6.23 13.49
C ARG A 189 -15.39 5.16 13.48
N THR A 190 -15.09 3.97 12.94
CA THR A 190 -16.05 2.85 12.89
C THR A 190 -16.26 2.23 14.27
N LEU A 191 -15.22 2.17 15.09
CA LEU A 191 -15.24 1.49 16.39
C LEU A 191 -15.32 2.45 17.58
N HIS A 192 -15.22 3.76 17.35
CA HIS A 192 -15.25 4.81 18.37
C HIS A 192 -14.17 4.66 19.45
N THR A 193 -12.99 4.16 19.06
CA THR A 193 -11.83 3.96 19.93
C THR A 193 -10.60 4.55 19.23
N PRO A 194 -9.72 5.32 19.91
CA PRO A 194 -8.55 5.94 19.28
C PRO A 194 -7.68 4.94 18.51
N CYS A 195 -7.14 5.31 17.36
CA CYS A 195 -6.24 4.45 16.57
C CYS A 195 -5.06 5.26 16.01
N ARG A 196 -3.88 5.09 16.61
CA ARG A 196 -2.65 5.78 16.17
C ARG A 196 -1.55 4.83 15.73
N ARG A 197 -1.56 3.61 16.25
CA ARG A 197 -0.54 2.60 15.95
C ARG A 197 -0.96 1.70 14.81
N VAL A 198 -0.02 1.42 13.93
CA VAL A 198 -0.18 0.49 12.81
C VAL A 198 1.00 -0.47 12.76
N GLU A 199 0.76 -1.71 12.36
CA GLU A 199 1.78 -2.77 12.34
C GLU A 199 1.77 -3.54 11.03
N LEU A 200 2.97 -3.84 10.53
CA LEU A 200 3.21 -4.75 9.42
C LEU A 200 3.84 -6.02 9.98
N HIS A 201 3.11 -7.13 9.87
CA HIS A 201 3.60 -8.44 10.30
C HIS A 201 4.06 -9.23 9.07
N HIS A 202 5.37 -9.38 8.90
CA HIS A 202 5.95 -10.08 7.76
C HIS A 202 6.18 -11.55 8.07
N LEU A 203 5.26 -12.40 7.61
CA LEU A 203 5.23 -13.83 7.92
C LEU A 203 6.50 -14.59 7.47
N PRO A 204 7.10 -14.32 6.29
CA PRO A 204 8.31 -15.02 5.85
C PRO A 204 9.53 -14.81 6.75
N SER A 205 9.76 -13.58 7.23
CA SER A 205 10.90 -13.28 8.12
C SER A 205 10.56 -13.43 9.60
N GLY A 206 9.30 -13.26 9.99
CA GLY A 206 8.87 -13.10 11.39
C GLY A 206 8.98 -11.65 11.88
N THR A 207 9.41 -10.72 11.03
CA THR A 207 9.59 -9.31 11.40
C THR A 207 8.23 -8.65 11.64
N VAL A 208 8.09 -7.99 12.79
CA VAL A 208 7.00 -7.04 13.06
C VAL A 208 7.57 -5.64 13.08
N VAL A 209 7.01 -4.77 12.25
CA VAL A 209 7.32 -3.36 12.24
C VAL A 209 6.10 -2.59 12.72
N ALA A 210 6.29 -1.72 13.69
CA ALA A 210 5.26 -0.81 14.16
C ALA A 210 5.60 0.63 13.78
N ALA A 211 4.58 1.42 13.48
CA ALA A 211 4.69 2.86 13.37
C ALA A 211 3.53 3.53 14.11
N GLU A 212 3.79 4.74 14.61
CA GLU A 212 2.79 5.56 15.27
C GLU A 212 2.52 6.83 14.47
N HIS A 213 1.24 7.12 14.24
CA HIS A 213 0.79 8.30 13.55
C HIS A 213 0.39 9.41 14.52
N THR A 214 0.96 10.60 14.34
CA THR A 214 0.41 11.83 14.94
C THR A 214 -0.84 12.27 14.18
N ALA A 215 -1.65 13.15 14.79
CA ALA A 215 -2.79 13.79 14.13
C ALA A 215 -2.40 14.48 12.82
N ASP A 216 -1.26 15.19 12.81
CA ASP A 216 -0.77 15.85 11.60
C ASP A 216 -0.33 14.85 10.53
N SER A 217 0.27 13.72 10.92
CA SER A 217 0.64 12.68 9.96
C SER A 217 -0.58 12.02 9.30
N LEU A 218 -1.65 11.75 10.07
CA LEU A 218 -2.91 11.25 9.51
C LEU A 218 -3.56 12.30 8.61
N ARG A 219 -3.55 13.58 9.02
CA ARG A 219 -4.09 14.68 8.20
C ARG A 219 -3.39 14.74 6.85
N ARG A 220 -2.05 14.69 6.81
CA ARG A 220 -1.27 14.67 5.55
C ARG A 220 -1.65 13.50 4.64
N GLN A 221 -1.84 12.30 5.19
CA GLN A 221 -2.24 11.13 4.41
C GLN A 221 -3.67 11.26 3.85
N LEU A 222 -4.58 11.85 4.63
CA LEU A 222 -5.94 12.18 4.20
C LEU A 222 -5.95 13.25 3.11
N THR A 223 -5.13 14.30 3.22
CA THR A 223 -4.99 15.33 2.16
C THR A 223 -4.53 14.70 0.85
N ARG A 224 -3.46 13.90 0.87
CA ARG A 224 -2.99 13.18 -0.33
C ARG A 224 -4.06 12.26 -0.91
N ALA A 225 -4.85 11.60 -0.06
CA ALA A 225 -5.93 10.72 -0.50
C ALA A 225 -7.06 11.53 -1.16
N GLU A 226 -7.42 12.68 -0.61
CA GLU A 226 -8.40 13.60 -1.21
C GLU A 226 -7.93 14.17 -2.56
N GLU A 227 -6.66 14.56 -2.68
CA GLU A 227 -6.10 15.05 -3.94
C GLU A 227 -6.20 13.96 -5.02
N THR A 228 -5.74 12.75 -4.70
CA THR A 228 -5.83 11.59 -5.61
C THR A 228 -7.28 11.25 -5.96
N ALA A 229 -8.19 11.33 -4.98
CA ALA A 229 -9.62 11.14 -5.17
C ALA A 229 -10.22 12.20 -6.11
N GLY A 230 -9.80 13.46 -5.96
CA GLY A 230 -10.19 14.57 -6.82
C GLY A 230 -9.75 14.36 -8.27
N ASP A 231 -8.49 13.97 -8.47
CA ASP A 231 -7.95 13.64 -9.79
C ASP A 231 -8.70 12.48 -10.45
N LEU A 232 -9.00 11.44 -9.66
CA LEU A 232 -9.81 10.30 -10.08
C LEU A 232 -11.22 10.71 -10.51
N GLN A 233 -11.88 11.56 -9.74
CA GLN A 233 -13.21 12.07 -10.05
C GLN A 233 -13.18 12.84 -11.36
N GLN A 234 -12.23 13.78 -11.48
CA GLN A 234 -12.11 14.64 -12.63
C GLN A 234 -11.83 13.83 -13.91
N ALA A 235 -10.93 12.85 -13.86
CA ALA A 235 -10.64 11.99 -15.01
C ALA A 235 -11.86 11.15 -15.42
N THR A 236 -12.62 10.65 -14.44
CA THR A 236 -13.84 9.85 -14.70
C THR A 236 -14.97 10.70 -15.26
N ASP A 237 -15.16 11.92 -14.75
CA ASP A 237 -16.19 12.85 -15.24
C ASP A 237 -15.88 13.31 -16.67
N LYS A 238 -14.65 13.72 -16.95
CA LYS A 238 -14.22 14.08 -18.31
C LYS A 238 -14.38 12.92 -19.30
N LEU A 239 -14.16 11.68 -18.84
CA LEU A 239 -14.37 10.49 -19.66
C LEU A 239 -15.87 10.28 -19.95
N ALA A 240 -16.73 10.48 -18.95
CA ALA A 240 -18.18 10.43 -19.12
C ALA A 240 -18.70 11.52 -20.09
N ASP A 241 -18.02 12.67 -20.13
CA ASP A 241 -18.27 13.77 -21.07
C ASP A 241 -17.69 13.53 -22.48
N GLY A 242 -17.10 12.36 -22.74
CA GLY A 242 -16.60 11.96 -24.05
C GLY A 242 -15.14 12.32 -24.34
N GLY A 243 -14.36 12.68 -23.32
CA GLY A 243 -12.92 12.90 -23.45
C GLY A 243 -12.13 11.64 -23.82
N ASP A 244 -10.92 11.82 -24.36
CA ASP A 244 -10.06 10.71 -24.78
C ASP A 244 -9.62 9.87 -23.56
N PRO A 245 -9.98 8.56 -23.50
CA PRO A 245 -9.60 7.70 -22.39
C PRO A 245 -8.09 7.61 -22.17
N ASP A 246 -7.28 7.65 -23.22
CA ASP A 246 -5.83 7.46 -23.15
C ASP A 246 -5.09 8.72 -22.68
N GLU A 247 -5.65 9.89 -22.93
CA GLU A 247 -5.20 11.18 -22.37
C GLU A 247 -5.60 11.33 -20.90
N LEU A 248 -6.83 10.94 -20.55
CA LEU A 248 -7.35 11.03 -19.18
C LEU A 248 -6.75 10.00 -18.23
N PHE A 249 -6.37 8.83 -18.76
CA PHE A 249 -5.76 7.73 -18.02
C PHE A 249 -4.45 7.29 -18.68
N PRO A 250 -3.40 8.14 -18.63
CA PRO A 250 -2.13 7.84 -19.27
C PRO A 250 -1.46 6.62 -18.64
N ALA A 251 -0.73 5.86 -19.46
CA ALA A 251 0.10 4.78 -18.95
C ALA A 251 1.34 5.35 -18.26
N ARG A 252 1.53 5.06 -16.98
CA ARG A 252 2.82 5.21 -16.29
C ARG A 252 3.59 3.89 -16.42
N THR A 253 4.57 3.85 -17.31
CA THR A 253 5.36 2.65 -17.63
C THR A 253 6.58 2.51 -16.72
N GLY A 254 7.01 1.27 -16.48
CA GLY A 254 8.17 0.95 -15.64
C GLY A 254 8.31 -0.55 -15.45
N ARG A 255 9.23 -1.00 -14.58
CA ARG A 255 9.45 -2.44 -14.31
C ARG A 255 8.17 -3.19 -13.95
N ARG A 256 7.24 -2.54 -13.23
CA ARG A 256 5.93 -3.10 -12.86
C ARG A 256 5.07 -3.57 -14.02
N CYS A 257 5.31 -3.07 -15.23
CA CYS A 257 4.63 -3.54 -16.43
C CYS A 257 4.88 -5.03 -16.70
N SER A 258 6.00 -5.59 -16.24
CA SER A 258 6.31 -7.03 -16.34
C SER A 258 5.30 -7.92 -15.59
N TRP A 259 4.72 -7.43 -14.50
CA TRP A 259 3.77 -8.17 -13.65
C TRP A 259 2.42 -7.48 -13.47
N CYS A 260 2.08 -6.52 -14.33
CA CYS A 260 0.79 -5.87 -14.31
C CYS A 260 -0.31 -6.85 -14.78
N ASP A 261 -1.36 -7.01 -13.99
CA ASP A 261 -2.50 -7.88 -14.33
C ASP A 261 -3.12 -7.55 -15.69
N PHE A 262 -3.06 -6.30 -16.13
CA PHE A 262 -3.68 -5.85 -17.37
C PHE A 262 -2.68 -5.74 -18.54
N ARG A 263 -1.46 -6.31 -18.39
CA ARG A 263 -0.48 -6.36 -19.48
C ARG A 263 -1.05 -6.92 -20.79
N PRO A 264 -1.89 -7.98 -20.82
CA PRO A 264 -2.50 -8.46 -22.07
C PRO A 264 -3.34 -7.40 -22.81
N SER A 265 -3.91 -6.43 -22.09
CA SER A 265 -4.73 -5.35 -22.64
C SER A 265 -4.02 -3.98 -22.67
N CYS A 266 -2.69 -3.94 -22.50
CA CYS A 266 -1.94 -2.68 -22.43
C CYS A 266 -0.68 -2.74 -23.30
N SER A 267 -0.76 -2.19 -24.52
CA SER A 267 0.36 -2.15 -25.49
C SER A 267 1.58 -1.40 -24.94
N ALA A 268 1.38 -0.25 -24.30
CA ALA A 268 2.45 0.51 -23.65
C ALA A 268 3.19 -0.32 -22.60
N GLY A 269 2.47 -1.09 -21.78
CA GLY A 269 3.06 -1.99 -20.79
C GLY A 269 3.80 -3.18 -21.43
N GLN A 270 3.29 -3.70 -22.55
CA GLN A 270 3.96 -4.76 -23.29
C GLN A 270 5.29 -4.32 -23.91
N GLN A 271 5.35 -3.08 -24.41
CA GLN A 271 6.56 -2.48 -24.97
C GLN A 271 7.57 -2.08 -23.89
N ALA A 272 7.09 -1.65 -22.73
CA ALA A 272 7.95 -1.14 -21.66
C ALA A 272 8.79 -2.22 -20.96
N ALA A 273 8.28 -3.45 -20.83
CA ALA A 273 8.98 -4.50 -20.11
C ALA A 273 8.58 -5.92 -20.57
N PRO A 274 9.51 -6.90 -20.52
CA PRO A 274 9.19 -8.30 -20.83
C PRO A 274 8.19 -8.87 -19.82
N ALA A 275 7.40 -9.87 -20.22
CA ALA A 275 6.45 -10.51 -19.31
C ALA A 275 7.20 -11.33 -18.24
N ALA A 276 6.85 -11.13 -16.97
CA ALA A 276 7.27 -12.01 -15.89
C ALA A 276 6.45 -13.31 -15.91
N ARG A 277 7.03 -14.41 -15.42
CA ARG A 277 6.34 -15.66 -15.15
C ARG A 277 5.51 -15.51 -13.87
N SER A 278 4.39 -16.22 -13.76
CA SER A 278 3.43 -16.05 -12.65
C SER A 278 4.02 -16.34 -11.26
N TRP A 279 5.18 -17.00 -11.18
CA TRP A 279 5.93 -17.32 -9.97
C TRP A 279 7.19 -16.46 -9.74
N ASP A 280 7.54 -15.55 -10.66
CA ASP A 280 8.78 -14.74 -10.58
C ASP A 280 8.83 -13.73 -9.44
N LEU A 281 7.74 -13.57 -8.67
CA LEU A 281 7.63 -12.62 -7.55
C LEU A 281 7.46 -13.30 -6.18
N LEU A 282 7.58 -14.64 -6.12
CA LEU A 282 7.53 -15.36 -4.85
C LEU A 282 8.69 -14.94 -3.91
N ALA A 283 8.44 -14.92 -2.60
CA ALA A 283 9.49 -14.72 -1.59
C ALA A 283 10.59 -15.77 -1.75
N PRO A 284 11.89 -15.41 -1.79
CA PRO A 284 12.96 -16.37 -1.96
C PRO A 284 12.93 -17.43 -0.85
N LEU A 285 13.29 -18.66 -1.20
CA LEU A 285 13.47 -19.73 -0.23
C LEU A 285 14.65 -19.33 0.67
N ARG A 286 14.54 -19.54 1.99
CA ARG A 286 15.54 -19.08 2.98
C ARG A 286 16.95 -19.66 2.78
N ASP A 287 17.10 -20.65 1.90
CA ASP A 287 18.35 -21.33 1.57
C ASP A 287 18.90 -21.00 0.17
N ASP A 288 18.42 -19.94 -0.49
CA ASP A 288 18.98 -19.49 -1.77
C ASP A 288 19.99 -18.34 -1.56
N PRO A 289 21.32 -18.59 -1.61
CA PRO A 289 22.34 -17.56 -1.38
C PRO A 289 22.47 -16.58 -2.55
N GLY A 290 21.69 -16.74 -3.62
CA GLY A 290 21.95 -16.12 -4.93
C GLY A 290 21.31 -14.76 -5.22
N ASP A 291 20.32 -14.31 -4.44
CA ASP A 291 19.47 -13.16 -4.83
C ASP A 291 19.45 -11.99 -3.82
N ALA A 292 20.54 -11.81 -3.06
CA ALA A 292 20.69 -10.67 -2.15
C ALA A 292 20.97 -9.32 -2.85
N ASP A 293 21.19 -9.30 -4.18
CA ASP A 293 21.59 -8.10 -4.93
C ASP A 293 20.45 -7.42 -5.74
N GLY A 294 19.20 -7.66 -5.38
CA GLY A 294 18.02 -7.05 -6.03
C GLY A 294 17.37 -5.90 -5.25
N ALA A 295 18.11 -5.20 -4.40
CA ALA A 295 17.59 -4.09 -3.59
C ALA A 295 17.85 -2.73 -4.28
N ASP A 296 17.12 -2.44 -5.35
CA ASP A 296 17.00 -1.07 -5.85
C ASP A 296 15.69 -0.46 -5.36
N GLY A 297 15.83 0.48 -4.43
CA GLY A 297 14.74 1.21 -3.79
C GLY A 297 13.96 2.06 -4.77
N ASP A 298 12.64 1.93 -4.72
CA ASP A 298 11.74 2.98 -5.21
C ASP A 298 11.24 3.75 -4.00
N GLY A 299 12.01 4.76 -3.64
CA GLY A 299 11.72 5.69 -2.56
C GLY A 299 12.22 7.08 -2.93
N GLY A 300 11.29 7.99 -3.17
CA GLY A 300 11.51 9.42 -2.98
C GLY A 300 11.78 10.25 -4.22
N SER A 301 10.71 10.74 -4.83
CA SER A 301 10.74 12.07 -5.45
C SER A 301 11.01 13.13 -4.38
N ALA A 302 12.12 13.85 -4.49
CA ALA A 302 12.30 15.14 -3.85
C ALA A 302 13.04 16.06 -4.84
N GLY A 303 12.31 17.00 -5.43
CA GLY A 303 12.86 18.11 -6.18
C GLY A 303 13.46 19.16 -5.25
N GLY A 304 14.57 19.76 -5.67
CA GLY A 304 15.21 20.89 -5.02
C GLY A 304 16.15 21.60 -5.98
N GLU A 305 15.67 22.68 -6.57
CA GLU A 305 16.40 23.60 -7.45
C GLU A 305 17.55 24.35 -6.74
N ARG A 306 18.57 24.68 -7.56
CA ARG A 306 19.53 25.82 -7.57
C ARG A 306 20.89 25.28 -8.04
N GLY A 307 21.55 25.74 -9.09
CA GLY A 307 21.64 27.08 -9.66
C GLY A 307 23.11 27.49 -9.63
N GLU A 308 23.74 27.60 -10.81
CA GLU A 308 24.97 28.36 -11.14
C GLU A 308 26.29 27.85 -10.48
N GLY A 309 27.35 27.47 -11.21
CA GLY A 309 28.02 28.21 -12.27
C GLY A 309 29.25 28.92 -11.69
N GLY A 310 30.40 28.22 -11.57
CA GLY A 310 31.63 28.81 -11.02
C GLY A 310 32.90 27.98 -11.25
N THR A 311 33.68 28.38 -12.24
CA THR A 311 35.01 27.89 -12.63
C THR A 311 36.06 28.16 -11.54
N PRO A 312 37.06 27.28 -11.29
CA PRO A 312 38.19 27.62 -10.44
C PRO A 312 39.34 28.18 -11.29
N GLU A 313 39.59 29.50 -11.21
CA GLU A 313 40.81 30.11 -11.74
C GLU A 313 41.85 30.30 -10.65
N ARG A 314 43.09 29.99 -11.04
CA ARG A 314 44.31 29.89 -10.24
C ARG A 314 44.79 31.27 -9.77
N ALA A 315 45.08 31.41 -8.48
CA ALA A 315 45.83 32.55 -7.97
C ALA A 315 47.34 32.29 -8.01
N ALA A 316 48.05 33.04 -8.84
CA ALA A 316 49.50 33.18 -8.78
C ALA A 316 49.92 34.63 -9.10
N ALA A 317 50.67 35.21 -8.14
CA ALA A 317 51.70 36.25 -8.26
C ALA A 317 51.33 37.70 -8.71
N GLY A 318 51.85 38.65 -7.93
CA GLY A 318 51.94 40.09 -8.22
C GLY A 318 51.82 40.89 -6.93
N VAL A 319 52.88 41.04 -6.13
CA VAL A 319 53.85 42.15 -6.19
C VAL A 319 53.15 43.49 -6.36
N ASP A 320 53.05 44.26 -5.27
CA ASP A 320 53.23 45.71 -5.38
C ASP A 320 53.96 46.29 -4.17
N ARG A 321 54.86 47.21 -4.48
CA ARG A 321 55.77 47.93 -3.60
C ARG A 321 55.28 49.36 -3.48
N SER A 322 55.10 49.86 -2.27
CA SER A 322 55.17 51.29 -1.89
C SER A 322 54.64 51.39 -0.46
N SER A 323 55.10 52.21 0.47
CA SER A 323 56.29 53.07 0.65
C SER A 323 56.13 53.72 2.03
N GLY A 324 57.23 54.06 2.71
CA GLY A 324 57.27 54.86 3.96
C GLY A 324 57.81 54.04 5.14
N GLY A 325 58.98 54.26 5.72
CA GLY A 325 59.78 55.48 5.84
C GLY A 325 59.41 56.20 7.13
N VAL A 326 60.24 56.06 8.18
CA VAL A 326 60.71 57.08 9.14
C VAL A 326 61.51 56.37 10.25
N SER A 327 62.78 56.81 10.37
CA SER A 327 63.72 56.78 11.50
C SER A 327 64.17 55.46 12.13
#